data_AF-A0A955QIF9-F1
#
_entry.id   AF-A0A955QIF9-F1
#
_cell.length_a   1.000
_cell.length_b   1.000
_cell.length_c   1.000
_cell.angle_alpha   90.00
_cell.angle_beta   90.00
_cell.angle_gamma   90.00
#
_symmetry.space_group_name_H-M   'P 1'
#
loop_
_entity.id
_entity.type
_entity.pdbx_description
1 polymer ?
#
loop_
_entity_poly.entity_id
_entity_poly.type
_entity_poly.pdbx_seq_one_letter_code
_entity_poly.pdbx_strand_id
1 'polypeptide(L)'
;MQFLEQEILEITEATWQAMLGLDIQPRVLPASLDTGAGYLTGRVEISGAWNGVVLLHGSIQLAQAAASVIFSNSNGAVTEQDQMDAMYELTNIIGGNIKSLLPEP
;
A
#
# COMPACT_ATOMS: atom_id res chain seq x y z
N MET A 1 -16.10 -7.45 -12.52
CA MET A 1 -15.06 -7.24 -11.51
C MET A 1 -13.67 -7.76 -11.93
N GLN A 2 -13.52 -8.57 -12.99
CA GLN A 2 -12.18 -8.87 -13.57
C GLN A 2 -11.44 -7.61 -14.07
N PHE A 3 -12.17 -6.59 -14.56
CA PHE A 3 -11.68 -5.25 -14.91
C PHE A 3 -11.28 -4.38 -13.69
N LEU A 4 -11.01 -4.94 -12.53
CA LEU A 4 -10.40 -4.13 -11.46
C LEU A 4 -9.13 -4.79 -10.93
N GLU A 5 -8.95 -6.09 -11.15
CA GLU A 5 -7.76 -6.79 -10.70
C GLU A 5 -6.52 -6.28 -11.43
N GLN A 6 -6.57 -6.18 -12.76
CA GLN A 6 -5.45 -5.71 -13.58
C GLN A 6 -5.09 -4.26 -13.25
N GLU A 7 -6.10 -3.42 -13.06
CA GLU A 7 -5.97 -2.01 -12.73
C GLU A 7 -5.39 -1.83 -11.32
N ILE A 8 -5.80 -2.65 -10.35
CA ILE A 8 -5.22 -2.67 -9.01
C ILE A 8 -3.75 -3.08 -9.07
N LEU A 9 -3.40 -4.09 -9.88
CA LEU A 9 -2.00 -4.50 -10.06
C LEU A 9 -1.16 -3.36 -10.64
N GLU A 10 -1.62 -2.73 -11.72
CA GLU A 10 -0.95 -1.59 -12.36
C GLU A 10 -0.81 -0.39 -11.43
N ILE A 11 -1.86 -0.04 -10.69
CA ILE A 11 -1.83 1.03 -9.67
C ILE A 11 -0.80 0.72 -8.58
N THR A 12 -0.76 -0.53 -8.11
CA THR A 12 0.15 -0.94 -7.04
C THR A 12 1.60 -0.90 -7.53
N GLU A 13 1.88 -1.43 -8.72
CA GLU A 13 3.20 -1.39 -9.35
C GLU A 13 3.67 0.05 -9.60
N ALA A 14 2.83 0.88 -10.20
CA ALA A 14 3.15 2.29 -10.44
C ALA A 14 3.42 3.07 -9.15
N THR A 15 2.62 2.82 -8.10
CA THR A 15 2.81 3.45 -6.79
C THR A 15 4.14 3.02 -6.17
N TRP A 16 4.47 1.72 -6.22
CA TRP A 16 5.74 1.21 -5.70
C TRP A 16 6.94 1.79 -6.43
N GLN A 17 6.88 1.84 -7.75
CA GLN A 17 7.96 2.40 -8.56
C GLN A 17 8.13 3.90 -8.31
N ALA A 18 7.03 4.66 -8.23
CA ALA A 18 7.08 6.11 -8.04
C ALA A 18 7.54 6.51 -6.62
N MET A 19 7.05 5.81 -5.59
CA MET A 19 7.31 6.18 -4.20
C MET A 19 8.59 5.56 -3.66
N LEU A 20 8.91 4.34 -4.07
CA LEU A 20 9.98 3.54 -3.48
C LEU A 20 11.10 3.21 -4.47
N GLY A 21 10.89 3.40 -5.78
CA GLY A 21 11.83 2.97 -6.81
C GLY A 21 12.04 1.46 -6.85
N LEU A 22 11.03 0.70 -6.43
CA LEU A 22 11.08 -0.76 -6.32
C LEU A 22 10.15 -1.41 -7.32
N ASP A 23 10.69 -2.39 -8.05
CA ASP A 23 9.89 -3.30 -8.86
C ASP A 23 9.24 -4.36 -7.95
N ILE A 24 7.92 -4.51 -8.06
CA ILE A 24 7.17 -5.58 -7.40
C ILE A 24 6.57 -6.51 -8.45
N GLN A 25 6.20 -7.71 -8.02
CA GLN A 25 5.58 -8.71 -8.89
C GLN A 25 4.40 -9.35 -8.16
N PRO A 26 3.27 -9.60 -8.85
CA PRO A 26 2.16 -10.33 -8.29
C PRO A 26 2.58 -11.76 -7.92
N ARG A 27 2.13 -12.23 -6.77
CA ARG A 27 2.34 -13.60 -6.32
C ARG A 27 1.06 -14.41 -6.51
N VAL A 28 1.19 -15.60 -7.11
CA VAL A 28 0.08 -16.56 -7.22
C VAL A 28 -0.34 -17.03 -5.82
N LEU A 29 -1.64 -16.98 -5.53
CA LEU A 29 -2.21 -17.41 -4.26
C LEU A 29 -2.36 -18.93 -4.16
N PRO A 30 -2.29 -19.52 -2.95
CA PRO A 30 -2.21 -18.85 -1.66
C PRO A 30 -0.79 -18.41 -1.29
N ALA A 31 -0.63 -17.13 -0.96
CA ALA A 31 0.58 -16.61 -0.34
C ALA A 31 0.42 -16.71 1.17
N SER A 32 1.29 -17.44 1.86
CA SER A 32 1.36 -17.38 3.32
C SER A 32 1.97 -16.05 3.74
N LEU A 33 1.21 -15.25 4.49
CA LEU A 33 1.79 -14.15 5.27
C LEU A 33 2.56 -14.78 6.43
N ASP A 34 3.85 -14.51 6.53
CA ASP A 34 4.66 -14.94 7.67
C ASP A 34 4.26 -14.11 8.90
N THR A 35 3.29 -14.59 9.68
CA THR A 35 2.73 -13.89 10.85
C THR A 35 3.73 -13.68 11.98
N GLY A 36 4.93 -14.28 11.93
CA GLY A 36 5.94 -14.19 12.98
C GLY A 36 6.64 -12.83 13.08
N ALA A 37 6.62 -12.02 12.01
CA ALA A 37 7.42 -10.80 11.89
C ALA A 37 6.68 -9.48 12.22
N GLY A 38 5.40 -9.55 12.62
CA GLY A 38 4.55 -8.37 12.83
C GLY A 38 4.07 -7.73 11.52
N TYR A 39 2.88 -7.14 11.54
CA TYR A 39 2.24 -6.52 10.37
C TYR A 39 1.65 -5.15 10.69
N LEU A 40 1.69 -4.26 9.70
CA LEU A 40 0.89 -3.06 9.65
C LEU A 40 -0.15 -3.19 8.56
N THR A 41 -1.35 -2.69 8.86
CA THR A 41 -2.45 -2.62 7.90
C THR A 41 -2.89 -1.18 7.77
N GLY A 42 -2.64 -0.59 6.61
CA GLY A 42 -3.27 0.65 6.23
C GLY A 42 -4.71 0.39 5.77
N ARG A 43 -5.61 1.32 6.08
CA ARG A 43 -7.04 1.20 5.76
C ARG A 43 -7.56 2.53 5.21
N VAL A 44 -8.18 2.48 4.04
CA VAL A 44 -8.93 3.59 3.46
C VAL A 44 -10.36 3.14 3.23
N GLU A 45 -11.31 3.95 3.69
CA GLU A 45 -12.74 3.74 3.45
C GLU A 45 -13.21 4.68 2.35
N ILE A 46 -13.99 4.14 1.41
CA ILE A 46 -14.58 4.89 0.31
C ILE A 46 -16.09 4.79 0.47
N SER A 47 -16.77 5.93 0.43
CA SER A 47 -18.22 6.03 0.57
C SER A 47 -18.82 6.93 -0.52
N GLY A 48 -20.06 6.65 -0.94
CA GLY A 48 -20.76 7.36 -2.01
C GLY A 48 -21.61 6.41 -2.85
N ALA A 49 -21.62 6.61 -4.17
CA ALA A 49 -22.26 5.69 -5.13
C ALA A 49 -21.71 4.25 -5.03
N TRP A 50 -20.45 4.11 -4.58
CA TRP A 50 -19.85 2.86 -4.16
C TRP A 50 -19.40 2.95 -2.69
N ASN A 51 -19.56 1.85 -1.94
CA ASN A 51 -19.16 1.78 -0.54
C ASN A 51 -18.28 0.54 -0.32
N GLY A 52 -17.09 0.76 0.26
CA GLY A 52 -16.16 -0.32 0.53
C GLY A 52 -14.85 0.17 1.15
N VAL A 53 -13.92 -0.77 1.33
CA VAL A 53 -12.65 -0.53 2.03
C VAL A 53 -11.50 -1.09 1.20
N VAL A 54 -10.42 -0.30 1.12
CA VAL A 54 -9.11 -0.73 0.62
C VAL A 54 -8.20 -1.00 1.82
N LEU A 55 -7.58 -2.18 1.84
CA LEU A 55 -6.61 -2.59 2.86
C LEU A 55 -5.25 -2.83 2.20
N LEU A 56 -4.20 -2.24 2.77
CA LEU A 56 -2.83 -2.54 2.40
C LEU A 56 -2.14 -3.23 3.58
N HIS A 57 -1.82 -4.50 3.41
CA HIS A 57 -1.12 -5.30 4.41
C HIS A 57 0.38 -5.36 4.08
N GLY A 58 1.21 -5.01 5.05
CA GLY A 58 2.66 -5.07 4.91
C GLY A 58 3.31 -5.58 6.19
N SER A 59 4.45 -6.28 6.07
CA SER A 59 5.26 -6.59 7.23
C SER A 59 5.88 -5.33 7.82
N ILE A 60 6.29 -5.38 9.08
CA ILE A 60 7.01 -4.28 9.73
C ILE A 60 8.29 -3.93 8.96
N GLN A 61 8.97 -4.92 8.39
CA GLN A 61 10.21 -4.71 7.63
C GLN A 61 9.94 -3.94 6.32
N LEU A 62 8.82 -4.24 5.65
CA LEU A 62 8.40 -3.49 4.46
C LEU A 62 8.05 -2.04 4.83
N ALA A 63 7.30 -1.83 5.91
CA ALA A 63 6.96 -0.47 6.36
C ALA A 63 8.21 0.33 6.75
N GLN A 64 9.18 -0.30 7.41
CA GLN A 64 10.46 0.32 7.75
C GLN A 64 11.27 0.69 6.50
N ALA A 65 11.34 -0.21 5.51
CA ALA A 65 12.01 0.06 4.25
C ALA A 65 11.32 1.22 3.50
N ALA A 66 9.99 1.20 3.42
CA ALA A 66 9.21 2.27 2.78
C ALA A 66 9.45 3.63 3.45
N ALA A 67 9.39 3.68 4.79
CA ALA A 67 9.66 4.90 5.55
C ALA A 67 11.07 5.44 5.35
N SER A 68 12.08 4.56 5.27
CA SER A 68 13.46 4.98 5.02
C SER A 68 13.63 5.69 3.67
N VAL A 69 12.88 5.28 2.65
CA VAL A 69 12.89 5.88 1.30
C VAL A 69 12.06 7.16 1.27
N ILE A 70 10.79 7.09 1.68
CA ILE A 70 9.83 8.19 1.60
C ILE A 70 10.32 9.42 2.38
N PHE A 71 10.84 9.21 3.59
CA PHE A 71 11.29 10.29 4.46
C PHE A 71 12.80 10.58 4.35
N SER A 72 13.49 9.92 3.41
CA SER A 72 14.94 10.12 3.17
C SER A 72 15.82 9.97 4.42
N ASN A 73 15.43 9.09 5.35
CA ASN A 73 16.05 8.89 6.66
C ASN A 73 17.34 8.02 6.57
N SER A 74 18.24 8.38 5.67
CA SER A 74 19.49 7.66 5.39
C SER A 74 20.48 7.59 6.57
N ASN A 75 20.38 8.50 7.55
CA ASN A 75 21.29 8.61 8.69
C ASN A 75 20.60 8.53 10.07
N GLY A 76 19.28 8.36 10.12
CA GLY A 76 18.48 8.30 11.35
C GLY A 76 17.81 6.95 11.52
N ALA A 77 17.53 6.55 12.77
CA ALA A 77 16.73 5.36 13.02
C ALA A 77 15.27 5.64 12.64
N VAL A 78 14.74 4.87 11.69
CA VAL A 78 13.30 4.89 11.34
C VAL A 78 12.49 4.55 12.58
N THR A 79 11.58 5.44 12.98
CA THR A 79 10.70 5.25 14.13
C THR A 79 9.47 4.42 13.78
N GLU A 80 8.73 3.95 14.79
CA GLU A 80 7.43 3.31 14.56
C GLU A 80 6.42 4.28 13.94
N GLN A 81 6.48 5.57 14.27
CA GLN A 81 5.63 6.59 13.67
C GLN A 81 5.92 6.74 12.17
N ASP A 82 7.19 6.79 11.78
CA ASP A 82 7.58 6.86 10.36
C ASP A 82 7.05 5.63 9.59
N GLN A 83 7.08 4.45 10.19
CA GLN A 83 6.53 3.22 9.59
C GLN A 83 5.02 3.33 9.37
N MET A 84 4.29 3.83 10.37
CA MET A 84 2.84 4.05 10.28
C MET A 84 2.50 5.10 9.23
N ASP A 85 3.23 6.21 9.20
CA ASP A 85 3.02 7.30 8.25
C ASP A 85 3.32 6.85 6.81
N ALA A 86 4.39 6.08 6.60
CA ALA A 86 4.68 5.50 5.28
C ALA A 86 3.56 4.55 4.80
N MET A 87 3.06 3.68 5.68
CA MET A 87 1.93 2.80 5.35
C MET A 87 0.65 3.58 5.08
N TYR A 88 0.40 4.65 5.83
CA TYR A 88 -0.74 5.54 5.63
C TYR A 88 -0.69 6.22 4.26
N GLU A 89 0.45 6.81 3.89
CA GLU A 89 0.63 7.47 2.59
C GLU A 89 0.47 6.49 1.42
N LEU A 90 1.12 5.33 1.48
CA LEU A 90 0.98 4.30 0.43
C LEU A 90 -0.49 3.86 0.27
N THR A 91 -1.19 3.63 1.38
CA THR A 91 -2.60 3.22 1.34
C THR A 91 -3.49 4.32 0.78
N ASN A 92 -3.24 5.58 1.12
CA ASN A 92 -3.99 6.72 0.59
C ASN A 92 -3.80 6.90 -0.90
N ILE A 93 -2.57 6.79 -1.40
CA ILE A 93 -2.28 6.92 -2.84
C ILE A 93 -2.99 5.80 -3.61
N ILE A 94 -2.84 4.56 -3.17
CA ILE A 94 -3.50 3.41 -3.81
C ILE A 94 -5.02 3.54 -3.71
N GLY A 95 -5.55 3.88 -2.53
CA GLY A 95 -6.98 4.06 -2.30
C GLY A 95 -7.57 5.18 -3.14
N GLY A 96 -6.85 6.29 -3.31
CA GLY A 96 -7.22 7.41 -4.18
C GLY A 96 -7.26 7.03 -5.65
N ASN A 97 -6.26 6.28 -6.12
CA ASN A 97 -6.20 5.76 -7.48
C ASN A 97 -7.31 4.71 -7.73
N ILE A 98 -7.60 3.84 -6.78
CA ILE A 98 -8.74 2.90 -6.91
C ILE A 98 -10.05 3.67 -6.92
N LYS A 99 -10.20 4.70 -6.07
CA LYS A 99 -11.41 5.53 -6.02
C LYS A 99 -11.74 6.18 -7.37
N SER A 100 -10.74 6.62 -8.14
CA SER A 100 -10.98 7.25 -9.45
C SER A 100 -11.51 6.29 -10.51
N LEU A 101 -11.40 4.97 -10.29
CA LEU A 101 -11.98 3.93 -11.16
C LEU A 101 -13.41 3.56 -10.76
N LEU A 102 -13.89 4.04 -9.61
CA LEU A 102 -15.21 3.73 -9.09
C LEU A 102 -16.25 4.76 -9.57
N PRO A 103 -17.55 4.41 -9.54
CA PRO A 103 -18.62 5.34 -9.90
C PRO A 103 -18.54 6.65 -9.11
N GLU A 104 -18.71 7.78 -9.81
CA GLU A 104 -18.82 9.09 -9.18
C GLU A 104 -20.13 9.22 -8.37
N PRO A 105 -20.15 10.03 -7.29
CA PRO A 105 -21.32 10.22 -6.43
C PRO A 105 -22.57 10.76 -7.12
#